data_AF-W7U2J3-F1
#
_entry.id   AF-W7U2J3-F1
#
_cell.length_a   1.000
_cell.length_b   1.000
_cell.length_c   1.000
_cell.angle_alpha   90.00
_cell.angle_beta   90.00
_cell.angle_gamma   90.00
#
_symmetry.space_group_name_H-M   'P 1'
#
loop_
_entity.id
_entity.type
_entity.pdbx_description
1 polymer ?
#
loop_
_entity_poly.entity_id
_entity_poly.type
_entity_poly.pdbx_seq_one_letter_code
_entity_poly.pdbx_strand_id
1 'polypeptide(L)'
;MSNTLFSMHTQLSEEVFARFMALPQGEAYQAEYIWIGGTGQDLRCKTRTLYKKTNNPDDLPVWNFDGSSTGQAPGDDSEVLLKPQAIFPDPFRGGDNILVMCDCYKPDMTPIKGNTRLRCAEAMKKVESLVPWFGIEQEYTLFEADGVTPFGWPKGGFPGAQGPYYCSVGTENAFGRHIAEAHYRACLFAKINISGINGEVLPGQWEYQVGPSVGIESGDQMWVSRYILQRVCEAFGVIVSLDPKPIPGDWNGSGCHTNFSTEPMRKPGGFTIIIDALEKLRARHAEHIAAYGEGNERRLTGKHETASMDSFSYGVANRGASCRIPRAAEKDGVRGERGKRIGQVWQRGPERFPGRTKRAWWSCQSGAWRVKGWRGATRLASFLMKW
;
A
#
# COMPACT_ATOMS: atom_id res chain seq x y z
N MET A 1 -11.10 -15.01 37.21
CA MET A 1 -11.90 -13.95 36.58
C MET A 1 -11.55 -13.99 35.11
N SER A 2 -12.53 -14.11 34.19
CA SER A 2 -12.21 -13.91 32.76
C SER A 2 -11.94 -12.43 32.55
N ASN A 3 -10.75 -12.07 32.08
CA ASN A 3 -10.50 -10.75 31.53
C ASN A 3 -11.06 -10.75 30.11
N THR A 4 -12.38 -10.55 29.99
CA THR A 4 -13.03 -10.36 28.70
C THR A 4 -12.40 -9.15 28.01
N LEU A 5 -11.67 -9.40 26.92
CA LEU A 5 -11.07 -8.36 26.09
C LEU A 5 -12.17 -7.63 25.32
N PHE A 6 -12.81 -6.67 25.98
CA PHE A 6 -13.63 -5.68 25.30
C PHE A 6 -12.71 -4.74 24.51
N SER A 7 -12.81 -4.78 23.18
CA SER A 7 -12.44 -3.61 22.37
C SER A 7 -13.33 -2.45 22.83
N MET A 8 -12.77 -1.29 23.17
CA MET A 8 -13.55 -0.17 23.71
C MET A 8 -14.62 0.37 22.75
N HIS A 9 -14.61 -0.06 21.49
CA HIS A 9 -15.52 0.38 20.43
C HIS A 9 -16.54 -0.66 19.99
N THR A 10 -16.35 -1.95 20.33
CA THR A 10 -17.39 -2.97 20.23
C THR A 10 -17.78 -3.43 21.63
N GLN A 11 -18.98 -3.07 22.10
CA GLN A 11 -19.58 -3.63 23.33
C GLN A 11 -19.98 -5.12 23.15
N LEU A 12 -19.36 -5.80 22.18
CA LEU A 12 -19.65 -7.16 21.74
C LEU A 12 -18.60 -8.10 22.32
N SER A 13 -18.98 -9.35 22.57
CA SER A 13 -18.05 -10.36 23.08
C SER A 13 -17.37 -11.08 21.92
N GLU A 14 -16.07 -10.85 21.75
CA GLU A 14 -15.24 -11.60 20.80
C GLU A 14 -15.20 -13.11 21.12
N GLU A 15 -15.31 -13.50 22.39
CA GLU A 15 -15.48 -14.91 22.80
C GLU A 15 -16.77 -15.51 22.23
N VAL A 16 -17.87 -14.76 22.23
CA VAL A 16 -19.14 -15.20 21.63
C VAL A 16 -19.03 -15.26 20.10
N PHE A 17 -18.40 -14.28 19.46
CA PHE A 17 -18.19 -14.29 18.01
C PHE A 17 -17.31 -15.49 17.56
N ALA A 18 -16.20 -15.74 18.27
CA ALA A 18 -15.29 -16.85 17.99
C ALA A 18 -15.98 -18.23 18.05
N ARG A 19 -16.99 -18.42 18.90
CA ARG A 19 -17.78 -19.67 18.95
C ARG A 19 -18.53 -19.96 17.64
N PHE A 20 -18.98 -18.93 16.93
CA PHE A 20 -19.63 -19.10 15.62
C PHE A 20 -18.60 -19.28 14.50
N MET A 21 -17.48 -18.55 14.55
CA MET A 21 -16.38 -18.70 13.59
C MET A 21 -15.68 -20.07 13.67
N ALA A 22 -15.77 -20.77 14.80
CA ALA A 22 -15.25 -22.11 14.99
C ALA A 22 -16.18 -23.24 14.47
N LEU A 23 -17.37 -22.92 13.96
CA LEU A 23 -18.28 -23.92 13.39
C LEU A 23 -17.70 -24.49 12.08
N PRO A 24 -17.83 -25.80 11.80
CA PRO A 24 -17.47 -26.35 10.51
C PRO A 24 -18.29 -25.71 9.39
N GLN A 25 -17.61 -25.05 8.44
CA GLN A 25 -18.25 -24.26 7.39
C GLN A 25 -19.03 -25.10 6.36
N GLY A 26 -18.69 -26.38 6.23
CA GLY A 26 -19.24 -27.28 5.20
C GLY A 26 -18.52 -27.12 3.85
N GLU A 27 -19.23 -27.40 2.76
CA GLU A 27 -18.67 -27.40 1.40
C GLU A 27 -18.64 -26.01 0.74
N ALA A 28 -19.49 -25.10 1.22
CA ALA A 28 -19.57 -23.73 0.73
C ALA A 28 -18.45 -22.87 1.32
N TYR A 29 -18.00 -21.86 0.58
CA TYR A 29 -17.03 -20.87 1.04
C TYR A 29 -17.54 -19.45 0.77
N GLN A 30 -17.00 -18.49 1.52
CA GLN A 30 -17.31 -17.08 1.41
C GLN A 30 -16.25 -16.36 0.56
N ALA A 31 -16.73 -15.56 -0.39
CA ALA A 31 -15.90 -14.68 -1.21
C ALA A 31 -16.26 -13.22 -0.90
N GLU A 32 -15.31 -12.49 -0.32
CA GLU A 32 -15.40 -11.06 -0.02
C GLU A 32 -14.97 -10.25 -1.25
N TYR A 33 -15.93 -9.65 -1.95
CA TYR A 33 -15.64 -8.82 -3.11
C TYR A 33 -15.27 -7.42 -2.62
N ILE A 34 -14.05 -6.97 -2.91
CA ILE A 34 -13.47 -5.69 -2.47
C ILE A 34 -13.32 -4.79 -3.69
N TRP A 35 -13.70 -3.51 -3.56
CA TRP A 35 -13.52 -2.50 -4.59
C TRP A 35 -13.21 -1.11 -4.03
N ILE A 36 -12.77 -0.22 -4.92
CA ILE A 36 -12.50 1.19 -4.62
C ILE A 36 -13.79 1.99 -4.87
N GLY A 37 -14.26 2.73 -3.86
CA GLY A 37 -15.45 3.58 -3.91
C GLY A 37 -15.25 4.89 -4.68
N GLY A 38 -16.29 5.74 -4.68
CA GLY A 38 -16.34 6.95 -5.50
C GLY A 38 -15.33 8.04 -5.12
N THR A 39 -14.78 8.04 -3.91
CA THR A 39 -13.71 8.98 -3.54
C THR A 39 -12.38 8.64 -4.22
N GLY A 40 -12.23 7.39 -4.68
CA GLY A 40 -10.97 6.85 -5.18
C GLY A 40 -9.96 6.50 -4.09
N GLN A 41 -10.35 6.59 -2.81
CA GLN A 41 -9.53 6.27 -1.62
C GLN A 41 -10.26 5.31 -0.67
N ASP A 42 -11.59 5.43 -0.56
CA ASP A 42 -12.44 4.54 0.23
C ASP A 42 -12.48 3.12 -0.35
N LEU A 43 -12.33 2.13 0.50
CA LEU A 43 -12.53 0.72 0.18
C LEU A 43 -13.93 0.29 0.61
N ARG A 44 -14.56 -0.54 -0.19
CA ARG A 44 -15.88 -1.13 0.06
C ARG A 44 -15.77 -2.64 -0.12
N CYS A 45 -16.60 -3.38 0.60
CA CYS A 45 -16.68 -4.83 0.45
C CYS A 45 -18.11 -5.36 0.62
N LYS A 46 -18.36 -6.55 0.07
CA LYS A 46 -19.49 -7.40 0.45
C LYS A 46 -19.23 -8.87 0.11
N THR A 47 -19.88 -9.76 0.85
CA THR A 47 -19.58 -11.20 0.81
C THR A 47 -20.68 -11.98 0.06
N ARG A 48 -20.28 -12.94 -0.79
CA ARG A 48 -21.20 -13.96 -1.34
C ARG A 48 -20.75 -15.38 -0.99
N THR A 49 -21.71 -16.29 -0.93
CA THR A 49 -21.46 -17.74 -0.84
C THR A 49 -21.17 -18.33 -2.23
N LEU A 50 -20.18 -19.21 -2.32
CA LEU A 50 -19.80 -19.95 -3.51
C LEU A 50 -19.57 -21.44 -3.16
N TYR A 51 -19.70 -22.32 -4.16
CA TYR A 51 -19.58 -23.78 -3.99
C TYR A 51 -18.45 -24.40 -4.83
N LYS A 52 -18.08 -23.76 -5.94
CA LYS A 52 -16.97 -24.20 -6.80
C LYS A 52 -15.71 -23.40 -6.45
N LYS A 53 -14.73 -24.05 -5.82
CA LYS A 53 -13.42 -23.44 -5.51
C LYS A 53 -12.65 -23.16 -6.81
N THR A 54 -11.95 -22.03 -6.87
CA THR A 54 -11.07 -21.67 -7.97
C THR A 54 -9.95 -20.73 -7.50
N ASN A 55 -8.82 -20.77 -8.19
CA ASN A 55 -7.73 -19.79 -8.05
C ASN A 55 -7.66 -18.83 -9.26
N ASN A 56 -8.56 -18.96 -10.24
CA ASN A 56 -8.65 -18.09 -11.40
C ASN A 56 -9.73 -17.01 -11.16
N PRO A 57 -9.39 -15.71 -11.18
CA PRO A 57 -10.38 -14.63 -11.07
C PRO A 57 -11.48 -14.69 -12.14
N ASP A 58 -11.17 -15.11 -13.37
CA ASP A 58 -12.17 -15.17 -14.46
C ASP A 58 -13.22 -16.30 -14.27
N ASP A 59 -12.97 -17.28 -13.40
CA ASP A 59 -13.96 -18.30 -13.02
C ASP A 59 -14.99 -17.78 -11.98
N LEU A 60 -14.70 -16.66 -11.33
CA LEU A 60 -15.58 -16.08 -10.32
C LEU A 60 -16.70 -15.25 -10.97
N PRO A 61 -17.94 -15.36 -10.48
CA PRO A 61 -19.07 -14.64 -11.07
C PRO A 61 -18.88 -13.13 -10.94
N VAL A 62 -19.11 -12.40 -12.05
CA VAL A 62 -19.37 -10.96 -12.00
C VAL A 62 -20.53 -10.70 -11.04
N TRP A 63 -20.42 -9.62 -10.27
CA TRP A 63 -21.48 -9.19 -9.36
C TRP A 63 -21.79 -7.71 -9.60
N ASN A 64 -22.67 -7.13 -8.79
CA ASN A 64 -23.14 -5.76 -8.90
C ASN A 64 -23.15 -5.08 -7.53
N PHE A 65 -23.28 -3.76 -7.46
CA PHE A 65 -23.64 -3.02 -6.26
C PHE A 65 -24.37 -1.72 -6.61
N ASP A 66 -24.99 -1.11 -5.61
CA ASP A 66 -25.59 0.22 -5.74
C ASP A 66 -24.50 1.30 -5.75
N GLY A 67 -24.20 1.82 -6.93
CA GLY A 67 -23.27 2.90 -7.17
C GLY A 67 -23.76 4.26 -6.68
N SER A 68 -25.06 4.44 -6.39
CA SER A 68 -25.56 5.71 -5.83
C SER A 68 -25.06 5.88 -4.38
N SER A 69 -25.13 4.82 -3.56
CA SER A 69 -24.57 4.74 -2.20
C SER A 69 -23.03 4.80 -2.11
N THR A 70 -22.34 4.93 -3.24
CA THR A 70 -20.88 5.11 -3.30
C THR A 70 -20.44 6.33 -4.10
N GLY A 71 -21.36 7.10 -4.70
CA GLY A 71 -21.04 8.22 -5.58
C GLY A 71 -20.43 7.82 -6.94
N GLN A 72 -20.74 6.61 -7.42
CA GLN A 72 -20.22 6.02 -8.66
C GLN A 72 -21.25 5.93 -9.79
N ALA A 73 -22.55 6.09 -9.48
CA ALA A 73 -23.67 6.10 -10.42
C ALA A 73 -24.81 7.02 -9.89
N PRO A 74 -25.74 7.51 -10.75
CA PRO A 74 -26.93 8.24 -10.30
C PRO A 74 -27.95 7.29 -9.64
N GLY A 75 -29.05 7.83 -9.09
CA GLY A 75 -30.05 7.03 -8.37
C GLY A 75 -31.05 6.28 -9.25
N ASP A 76 -31.26 6.75 -10.48
CA ASP A 76 -32.18 6.21 -11.49
C ASP A 76 -31.54 5.16 -12.43
N ASP A 77 -30.21 5.14 -12.50
CA ASP A 77 -29.39 4.11 -13.17
C ASP A 77 -28.19 3.78 -12.26
N SER A 78 -28.45 3.13 -11.13
CA SER A 78 -27.47 3.02 -10.04
C SER A 78 -26.55 1.79 -10.09
N GLU A 79 -26.78 0.85 -11.00
CA GLU A 79 -26.04 -0.42 -11.00
C GLU A 79 -24.59 -0.26 -11.46
N VAL A 80 -23.65 -0.72 -10.65
CA VAL A 80 -22.23 -0.83 -11.01
C VAL A 80 -21.77 -2.27 -10.86
N LEU A 81 -21.15 -2.82 -11.90
CA LEU A 81 -20.67 -4.19 -11.97
C LEU A 81 -19.26 -4.33 -11.37
N LEU A 82 -19.05 -5.43 -10.65
CA LEU A 82 -17.80 -5.88 -10.05
C LEU A 82 -17.23 -7.05 -10.86
N LYS A 83 -16.13 -6.82 -11.57
CA LYS A 83 -15.39 -7.87 -12.27
C LYS A 83 -14.19 -8.32 -11.41
N PRO A 84 -14.15 -9.56 -10.90
CA PRO A 84 -13.00 -10.12 -10.18
C PRO A 84 -11.68 -9.96 -10.95
N GLN A 85 -10.59 -9.64 -10.25
CA GLN A 85 -9.27 -9.39 -10.82
C GLN A 85 -8.12 -10.12 -10.12
N ALA A 86 -8.20 -10.28 -8.80
CA ALA A 86 -7.19 -11.01 -8.02
C ALA A 86 -7.84 -11.70 -6.81
N ILE A 87 -7.35 -12.89 -6.47
CA ILE A 87 -7.85 -13.74 -5.37
C ILE A 87 -6.75 -13.89 -4.32
N PHE A 88 -7.13 -13.74 -3.06
CA PHE A 88 -6.25 -13.93 -1.89
C PHE A 88 -6.98 -14.76 -0.82
N PRO A 89 -6.30 -15.62 -0.03
CA PRO A 89 -6.91 -16.24 1.15
C PRO A 89 -7.42 -15.18 2.14
N ASP A 90 -8.60 -15.40 2.73
CA ASP A 90 -9.21 -14.50 3.71
C ASP A 90 -8.60 -14.74 5.12
N PRO A 91 -7.82 -13.80 5.68
CA PRO A 91 -7.19 -13.98 6.99
C PRO A 91 -8.16 -13.76 8.16
N PHE A 92 -9.38 -13.28 7.92
CA PHE A 92 -10.41 -13.03 8.94
C PHE A 92 -11.34 -14.22 9.11
N ARG A 93 -11.64 -14.92 8.01
CA ARG A 93 -12.47 -16.13 8.01
C ARG A 93 -11.67 -17.44 8.00
N GLY A 94 -10.44 -17.42 7.50
CA GLY A 94 -9.61 -18.61 7.35
C GLY A 94 -10.20 -19.66 6.41
N GLY A 95 -9.73 -20.90 6.51
CA GLY A 95 -10.24 -22.02 5.72
C GLY A 95 -10.14 -21.80 4.21
N ASP A 96 -11.22 -22.08 3.48
CA ASP A 96 -11.33 -21.92 2.03
C ASP A 96 -11.84 -20.53 1.59
N ASN A 97 -12.01 -19.60 2.53
CA ASN A 97 -12.56 -18.28 2.27
C ASN A 97 -11.56 -17.39 1.54
N ILE A 98 -12.07 -16.48 0.69
CA ILE A 98 -11.23 -15.63 -0.17
C ILE A 98 -11.63 -14.16 -0.13
N LEU A 99 -10.62 -13.31 -0.27
CA LEU A 99 -10.75 -11.92 -0.67
C LEU A 99 -10.61 -11.82 -2.19
N VAL A 100 -11.45 -11.01 -2.83
CA VAL A 100 -11.53 -10.85 -4.29
C VAL A 100 -11.43 -9.36 -4.63
N MET A 101 -10.25 -8.91 -5.07
CA MET A 101 -10.10 -7.54 -5.57
C MET A 101 -10.82 -7.41 -6.92
N CYS A 102 -11.66 -6.39 -7.07
CA CYS A 102 -12.53 -6.21 -8.23
C CYS A 102 -12.27 -4.89 -8.96
N ASP A 103 -12.44 -4.93 -10.28
CA ASP A 103 -12.60 -3.74 -11.11
C ASP A 103 -14.09 -3.37 -11.25
N CYS A 104 -14.37 -2.07 -11.35
CA CYS A 104 -15.73 -1.53 -11.47
C CYS A 104 -16.07 -1.12 -12.91
N TYR A 105 -17.27 -1.47 -13.34
CA TYR A 105 -17.80 -1.25 -14.69
C TYR A 105 -19.27 -0.80 -14.63
N LYS A 106 -19.75 -0.13 -15.67
CA LYS A 106 -21.19 0.08 -15.89
C LYS A 106 -21.87 -1.23 -16.36
N PRO A 107 -23.22 -1.28 -16.44
CA PRO A 107 -23.93 -2.45 -16.99
C PRO A 107 -23.57 -2.80 -18.44
N ASP A 108 -23.16 -1.80 -19.24
CA ASP A 108 -22.64 -1.99 -20.62
C ASP A 108 -21.18 -2.51 -20.69
N MET A 109 -20.60 -2.89 -19.54
CA MET A 109 -19.19 -3.30 -19.37
C MET A 109 -18.15 -2.22 -19.76
N THR A 110 -18.54 -0.94 -19.88
CA THR A 110 -17.58 0.16 -19.96
C THR A 110 -17.01 0.52 -18.57
N PRO A 111 -15.72 0.87 -18.45
CA PRO A 111 -15.11 1.16 -17.16
C PRO A 111 -15.65 2.46 -16.57
N ILE A 112 -15.99 2.47 -15.27
CA ILE A 112 -16.37 3.72 -14.58
C ILE A 112 -15.17 4.68 -14.47
N LYS A 113 -15.42 5.98 -14.29
CA LYS A 113 -14.38 7.03 -14.17
C LYS A 113 -13.34 6.78 -13.07
N GLY A 114 -13.73 6.05 -12.01
CA GLY A 114 -12.86 5.61 -10.92
C GLY A 114 -11.99 4.38 -11.24
N ASN A 115 -12.38 3.56 -12.22
CA ASN A 115 -11.59 2.42 -12.68
C ASN A 115 -10.36 2.92 -13.42
N THR A 116 -9.24 2.72 -12.75
CA THR A 116 -7.91 3.20 -13.13
C THR A 116 -6.93 2.05 -13.27
N ARG A 117 -7.29 0.87 -12.75
CA ARG A 117 -6.55 -0.38 -12.87
C ARG A 117 -6.50 -0.82 -14.33
N LEU A 118 -7.61 -0.72 -15.08
CA LEU A 118 -7.63 -1.07 -16.50
C LEU A 118 -6.52 -0.36 -17.30
N ARG A 119 -6.43 0.97 -17.19
CA ARG A 119 -5.38 1.77 -17.84
C ARG A 119 -3.98 1.44 -17.31
N CYS A 120 -3.87 1.03 -16.05
CA CYS A 120 -2.63 0.52 -15.48
C CYS A 120 -2.24 -0.83 -16.14
N ALA A 121 -3.17 -1.75 -16.28
CA ALA A 121 -2.95 -3.07 -16.89
C ALA A 121 -2.53 -2.95 -18.36
N GLU A 122 -3.22 -2.10 -19.13
CA GLU A 122 -2.84 -1.75 -20.51
C GLU A 122 -1.40 -1.21 -20.60
N ALA A 123 -1.01 -0.33 -19.67
CA ALA A 123 0.33 0.24 -19.64
C ALA A 123 1.38 -0.83 -19.27
N MET A 124 1.13 -1.62 -18.23
CA MET A 124 2.03 -2.71 -17.80
C MET A 124 2.19 -3.78 -18.88
N LYS A 125 1.11 -4.11 -19.63
CA LYS A 125 1.17 -5.09 -20.72
C LYS A 125 2.07 -4.64 -21.87
N LYS A 126 2.09 -3.34 -22.18
CA LYS A 126 2.97 -2.77 -23.22
C LYS A 126 4.47 -2.81 -22.85
N VAL A 127 4.79 -2.81 -21.56
CA VAL A 127 6.18 -2.86 -21.05
C VAL A 127 6.53 -4.18 -20.37
N GLU A 128 5.73 -5.24 -20.60
CA GLU A 128 5.87 -6.55 -19.94
C GLU A 128 7.26 -7.17 -20.15
N SER A 129 7.84 -6.99 -21.34
CA SER A 129 9.21 -7.42 -21.69
C SER A 129 10.31 -6.75 -20.86
N LEU A 130 10.06 -5.55 -20.31
CA LEU A 130 10.98 -4.87 -19.39
C LEU A 130 10.91 -5.41 -17.96
N VAL A 131 9.95 -6.30 -17.66
CA VAL A 131 9.70 -6.91 -16.34
C VAL A 131 9.74 -5.84 -15.23
N PRO A 132 8.83 -4.84 -15.27
CA PRO A 132 8.81 -3.76 -14.29
C PRO A 132 8.48 -4.31 -12.91
N TRP A 133 9.34 -4.01 -11.94
CA TRP A 133 9.13 -4.37 -10.54
C TRP A 133 8.89 -3.12 -9.70
N PHE A 134 7.99 -3.23 -8.73
CA PHE A 134 7.64 -2.18 -7.78
C PHE A 134 7.75 -2.70 -6.35
N GLY A 135 8.31 -1.89 -5.45
CA GLY A 135 8.31 -2.10 -4.01
C GLY A 135 7.81 -0.86 -3.30
N ILE A 136 6.67 -0.93 -2.62
CA ILE A 136 5.96 0.24 -2.10
C ILE A 136 6.02 0.23 -0.57
N GLU A 137 6.58 1.29 0.00
CA GLU A 137 6.68 1.58 1.44
C GLU A 137 5.41 2.35 1.82
N GLN A 138 4.46 1.79 2.58
CA GLN A 138 3.21 2.45 2.98
C GLN A 138 3.26 2.90 4.43
N GLU A 139 3.42 4.21 4.64
CA GLU A 139 3.30 4.83 5.96
C GLU A 139 1.82 5.12 6.29
N TYR A 140 1.46 5.01 7.57
CA TYR A 140 0.12 5.30 8.07
C TYR A 140 0.18 5.75 9.53
N THR A 141 -0.83 6.50 9.98
CA THR A 141 -0.93 6.93 11.39
C THR A 141 -2.21 6.36 12.01
N LEU A 142 -2.06 5.79 13.20
CA LEU A 142 -3.16 5.27 14.01
C LEU A 142 -3.76 6.39 14.87
N PHE A 143 -5.07 6.34 15.07
CA PHE A 143 -5.86 7.27 15.87
C PHE A 143 -6.79 6.48 16.80
N GLU A 144 -7.01 6.99 18.01
CA GLU A 144 -8.13 6.57 18.86
C GLU A 144 -9.45 6.73 18.07
N ALA A 145 -10.51 5.98 18.41
CA ALA A 145 -11.76 6.06 17.63
C ALA A 145 -12.54 7.38 17.78
N ASP A 146 -12.02 8.36 18.53
CA ASP A 146 -12.50 9.74 18.43
C ASP A 146 -12.13 10.38 17.08
N GLY A 147 -11.20 9.79 16.31
CA GLY A 147 -10.76 10.24 15.00
C GLY A 147 -9.88 11.49 15.02
N VAL A 148 -9.45 11.93 16.20
CA VAL A 148 -8.76 13.21 16.44
C VAL A 148 -7.47 13.01 17.22
N THR A 149 -7.47 12.15 18.23
CA THR A 149 -6.30 11.85 19.07
C THR A 149 -5.46 10.74 18.41
N PRO A 150 -4.18 10.97 18.05
CA PRO A 150 -3.33 9.90 17.54
C PRO A 150 -3.11 8.83 18.61
N PHE A 151 -2.99 7.57 18.20
CA PHE A 151 -3.03 6.43 19.12
C PHE A 151 -1.86 6.45 20.11
N GLY A 152 -2.18 6.40 21.41
CA GLY A 152 -1.20 6.50 22.50
C GLY A 152 -0.76 7.93 22.86
N TRP A 153 -1.33 8.99 22.26
CA TRP A 153 -1.07 10.37 22.67
C TRP A 153 -1.87 10.75 23.93
N PRO A 154 -1.37 11.69 24.76
CA PRO A 154 -2.17 12.26 25.83
C PRO A 154 -3.36 13.04 25.26
N LYS A 155 -4.57 12.75 25.74
CA LYS A 155 -5.81 13.38 25.25
C LYS A 155 -5.75 14.90 25.38
N GLY A 156 -5.88 15.60 24.25
CA GLY A 156 -5.78 17.07 24.19
C GLY A 156 -4.38 17.63 24.37
N GLY A 157 -3.33 16.80 24.27
CA GLY A 157 -1.94 17.22 24.40
C GLY A 157 -1.02 16.57 23.36
N PHE A 158 0.28 16.69 23.59
CA PHE A 158 1.33 16.13 22.74
C PHE A 158 2.25 15.21 23.57
N PRO A 159 2.80 14.14 22.98
CA PRO A 159 3.88 13.38 23.59
C PRO A 159 5.21 14.16 23.53
N GLY A 160 6.31 13.52 23.92
CA GLY A 160 7.65 14.07 23.75
C GLY A 160 8.01 14.33 22.27
N ALA A 161 9.05 15.13 22.04
CA ALA A 161 9.50 15.47 20.69
C ALA A 161 9.96 14.23 19.90
N GLN A 162 9.84 14.29 18.57
CA GLN A 162 10.26 13.20 17.67
C GLN A 162 11.74 12.83 17.84
N GLY A 163 12.04 11.54 17.72
CA GLY A 163 13.38 11.01 17.97
C GLY A 163 13.38 9.58 18.52
N PRO A 164 12.77 9.31 19.70
CA PRO A 164 12.81 7.99 20.33
C PRO A 164 11.84 6.95 19.72
N TYR A 165 10.94 7.37 18.81
CA TYR A 165 9.84 6.54 18.29
C TYR A 165 10.23 5.63 17.11
N TYR A 166 11.11 6.10 16.23
CA TYR A 166 11.49 5.39 15.00
C TYR A 166 12.22 4.07 15.31
N CYS A 167 11.71 2.95 14.78
CA CYS A 167 12.20 1.60 15.04
C CYS A 167 12.35 1.25 16.55
N SER A 168 11.52 1.85 17.40
CA SER A 168 11.61 1.74 18.85
C SER A 168 11.11 0.42 19.43
N VAL A 169 11.36 0.23 20.72
CA VAL A 169 10.77 -0.78 21.61
C VAL A 169 10.45 -0.10 22.94
N GLY A 170 9.53 -0.68 23.73
CA GLY A 170 9.02 -0.08 24.97
C GLY A 170 7.59 0.45 24.82
N THR A 171 6.83 0.40 25.91
CA THR A 171 5.43 0.86 25.97
C THR A 171 5.33 2.37 25.79
N GLU A 172 6.37 3.09 26.21
CA GLU A 172 6.53 4.54 26.17
C GLU A 172 6.86 5.10 24.76
N ASN A 173 7.19 4.22 23.80
CA ASN A 173 7.61 4.63 22.44
C ASN A 173 6.80 3.96 21.30
N ALA A 174 6.44 2.68 21.44
CA ALA A 174 5.95 1.87 20.32
C ALA A 174 4.43 1.63 20.32
N PHE A 175 3.66 2.72 20.30
CA PHE A 175 2.19 2.69 20.34
C PHE A 175 1.60 1.96 19.12
N GLY A 176 0.73 0.98 19.33
CA GLY A 176 0.00 0.30 18.26
C GLY A 176 0.67 -0.95 17.66
N ARG A 177 1.79 -1.45 18.20
CA ARG A 177 2.51 -2.62 17.64
C ARG A 177 1.63 -3.85 17.39
N HIS A 178 0.64 -4.12 18.25
CA HIS A 178 -0.29 -5.24 18.09
C HIS A 178 -1.05 -5.19 16.75
N ILE A 179 -1.41 -4.00 16.28
CA ILE A 179 -2.07 -3.79 14.98
C ILE A 179 -1.09 -4.09 13.84
N ALA A 180 0.14 -3.58 13.92
CA ALA A 180 1.17 -3.80 12.90
C ALA A 180 1.55 -5.29 12.78
N GLU A 181 1.72 -6.01 13.90
CA GLU A 181 1.98 -7.46 13.92
C GLU A 181 0.80 -8.27 13.40
N ALA A 182 -0.44 -7.95 13.81
CA ALA A 182 -1.64 -8.62 13.31
C ALA A 182 -1.83 -8.40 11.80
N HIS A 183 -1.61 -7.17 11.33
CA HIS A 183 -1.63 -6.82 9.90
C HIS A 183 -0.57 -7.60 9.11
N TYR A 184 0.66 -7.68 9.61
CA TYR A 184 1.74 -8.42 8.96
C TYR A 184 1.40 -9.91 8.86
N ARG A 185 0.92 -10.52 9.95
CA ARG A 185 0.47 -11.93 9.94
C ARG A 185 -0.69 -12.17 8.99
N ALA A 186 -1.68 -11.28 8.96
CA ALA A 186 -2.81 -11.36 8.05
C ALA A 186 -2.39 -11.22 6.58
N CYS A 187 -1.47 -10.31 6.26
CA CYS A 187 -0.89 -10.16 4.91
C CYS A 187 -0.12 -11.41 4.48
N LEU A 188 0.69 -12.01 5.37
CA LEU A 188 1.41 -13.25 5.09
C LEU A 188 0.46 -14.42 4.83
N PHE A 189 -0.63 -14.57 5.61
CA PHE A 189 -1.66 -15.58 5.38
C PHE A 189 -2.38 -15.36 4.04
N ALA A 190 -2.76 -14.12 3.74
CA ALA A 190 -3.36 -13.71 2.49
C ALA A 190 -2.38 -13.75 1.29
N LYS A 191 -1.13 -14.20 1.47
CA LYS A 191 -0.09 -14.31 0.42
C LYS A 191 0.21 -12.97 -0.27
N ILE A 192 -0.03 -11.85 0.41
CA ILE A 192 0.51 -10.55 0.03
C ILE A 192 2.04 -10.65 0.13
N ASN A 193 2.76 -10.13 -0.85
CA ASN A 193 4.23 -10.08 -0.87
C ASN A 193 4.75 -8.97 0.05
N ILE A 194 4.32 -8.97 1.31
CA ILE A 194 4.78 -8.06 2.35
C ILE A 194 6.24 -8.40 2.72
N SER A 195 7.11 -7.40 2.71
CA SER A 195 8.57 -7.57 2.89
C SER A 195 9.11 -7.02 4.21
N GLY A 196 8.31 -6.26 4.96
CA GLY A 196 8.68 -5.78 6.29
C GLY A 196 7.65 -4.82 6.89
N ILE A 197 7.91 -4.43 8.14
CA ILE A 197 7.24 -3.36 8.89
C ILE A 197 8.26 -2.60 9.74
N ASN A 198 7.96 -1.35 10.09
CA ASN A 198 8.68 -0.60 11.12
C ASN A 198 7.79 0.44 11.81
N GLY A 199 8.13 0.80 13.04
CA GLY A 199 7.59 2.01 13.68
C GLY A 199 8.24 3.25 13.07
N GLU A 200 7.44 4.27 12.78
CA GLU A 200 7.90 5.48 12.10
C GLU A 200 8.25 6.62 13.08
N VAL A 201 8.67 7.77 12.53
CA VAL A 201 9.18 8.91 13.33
C VAL A 201 8.10 9.59 14.19
N LEU A 202 6.85 9.68 13.72
CA LEU A 202 5.72 10.22 14.50
C LEU A 202 5.19 9.12 15.45
N PRO A 203 5.02 9.39 16.75
CA PRO A 203 4.49 8.41 17.70
C PRO A 203 3.09 7.90 17.33
N GLY A 204 2.95 6.59 17.06
CA GLY A 204 1.71 6.00 16.54
C GLY A 204 1.63 5.96 15.00
N GLN A 205 2.66 6.43 14.30
CA GLN A 205 2.89 6.17 12.87
C GLN A 205 3.68 4.88 12.68
N TRP A 206 3.33 4.14 11.63
CA TRP A 206 3.96 2.88 11.24
C TRP A 206 4.13 2.83 9.72
N GLU A 207 5.03 1.96 9.26
CA GLU A 207 5.19 1.62 7.86
C GLU A 207 5.07 0.11 7.66
N TYR A 208 4.54 -0.31 6.51
CA TYR A 208 4.69 -1.67 5.98
C TYR A 208 5.12 -1.62 4.51
N GLN A 209 5.94 -2.58 4.07
CA GLN A 209 6.45 -2.63 2.70
C GLN A 209 5.83 -3.78 1.90
N VAL A 210 5.36 -3.54 0.67
CA VAL A 210 4.86 -4.58 -0.25
C VAL A 210 5.70 -4.62 -1.52
N GLY A 211 6.22 -5.80 -1.85
CA GLY A 211 7.02 -6.07 -3.03
C GLY A 211 8.40 -6.65 -2.70
N PRO A 212 9.23 -6.94 -3.72
CA PRO A 212 9.05 -6.53 -5.10
C PRO A 212 7.99 -7.35 -5.85
N SER A 213 6.98 -6.68 -6.41
CA SER A 213 5.89 -7.30 -7.20
C SER A 213 5.90 -6.80 -8.65
N VAL A 214 5.40 -7.61 -9.59
CA VAL A 214 5.55 -7.34 -11.03
C VAL A 214 4.33 -6.61 -11.58
N GLY A 215 4.56 -5.50 -12.32
CA GLY A 215 3.52 -4.84 -13.10
C GLY A 215 2.23 -4.54 -12.31
N ILE A 216 1.12 -5.14 -12.75
CA ILE A 216 -0.22 -4.90 -12.18
C ILE A 216 -0.39 -5.48 -10.76
N GLU A 217 0.30 -6.57 -10.44
CA GLU A 217 0.18 -7.26 -9.13
C GLU A 217 0.52 -6.35 -7.95
N SER A 218 1.42 -5.38 -8.16
CA SER A 218 1.85 -4.45 -7.12
C SER A 218 0.68 -3.63 -6.57
N GLY A 219 -0.19 -3.11 -7.44
CA GLY A 219 -1.35 -2.34 -6.99
C GLY A 219 -2.46 -3.23 -6.42
N ASP A 220 -2.64 -4.45 -6.93
CA ASP A 220 -3.65 -5.38 -6.43
C ASP A 220 -3.33 -5.75 -4.99
N GLN A 221 -2.07 -6.12 -4.73
CA GLN A 221 -1.57 -6.40 -3.39
C GLN A 221 -1.55 -5.16 -2.49
N MET A 222 -1.25 -3.96 -3.00
CA MET A 222 -1.34 -2.74 -2.21
C MET A 222 -2.77 -2.42 -1.76
N TRP A 223 -3.78 -2.53 -2.64
CA TRP A 223 -5.17 -2.27 -2.24
C TRP A 223 -5.71 -3.32 -1.27
N VAL A 224 -5.40 -4.62 -1.49
CA VAL A 224 -5.81 -5.67 -0.54
C VAL A 224 -5.06 -5.56 0.80
N SER A 225 -3.78 -5.19 0.81
CA SER A 225 -3.06 -4.93 2.08
C SER A 225 -3.64 -3.76 2.88
N ARG A 226 -4.16 -2.71 2.21
CA ARG A 226 -4.90 -1.61 2.87
C ARG A 226 -6.25 -2.05 3.40
N TYR A 227 -6.98 -2.88 2.65
CA TYR A 227 -8.22 -3.51 3.15
C TYR A 227 -7.94 -4.32 4.42
N ILE A 228 -6.90 -5.17 4.39
CA ILE A 228 -6.50 -5.95 5.56
C ILE A 228 -6.13 -5.04 6.73
N LEU A 229 -5.40 -3.93 6.50
CA LEU A 229 -5.07 -2.97 7.55
C LEU A 229 -6.32 -2.34 8.17
N GLN A 230 -7.25 -1.85 7.35
CA GLN A 230 -8.51 -1.25 7.83
C GLN A 230 -9.35 -2.25 8.64
N ARG A 231 -9.47 -3.50 8.16
CA ARG A 231 -10.18 -4.59 8.86
C ARG A 231 -9.52 -5.02 10.17
N VAL A 232 -8.19 -5.02 10.24
CA VAL A 232 -7.45 -5.26 11.50
C VAL A 232 -7.69 -4.09 12.46
N CYS A 233 -7.56 -2.85 12.01
CA CYS A 233 -7.81 -1.66 12.83
C CYS A 233 -9.26 -1.62 13.37
N GLU A 234 -10.25 -2.01 12.56
CA GLU A 234 -11.66 -2.15 12.98
C GLU A 234 -11.80 -3.13 14.16
N ALA A 235 -11.17 -4.32 14.10
CA ALA A 235 -11.19 -5.29 15.18
C ALA A 235 -10.53 -4.78 16.48
N PHE A 236 -9.49 -3.95 16.36
CA PHE A 236 -8.87 -3.28 17.51
C PHE A 236 -9.59 -2.01 17.97
N GLY A 237 -10.64 -1.56 17.25
CA GLY A 237 -11.33 -0.30 17.55
C GLY A 237 -10.48 0.96 17.32
N VAL A 238 -9.52 0.90 16.40
CA VAL A 238 -8.57 1.99 16.10
C VAL A 238 -8.84 2.52 14.69
N ILE A 239 -8.70 3.83 14.49
CA ILE A 239 -8.83 4.46 13.17
C ILE A 239 -7.46 4.51 12.51
N VAL A 240 -7.38 4.18 11.22
CA VAL A 240 -6.16 4.33 10.41
C VAL A 240 -6.29 5.48 9.41
N SER A 241 -5.31 6.38 9.44
CA SER A 241 -5.22 7.50 8.51
C SER A 241 -4.10 7.28 7.49
N LEU A 242 -4.44 7.50 6.22
CA LEU A 242 -3.51 7.62 5.10
C LEU A 242 -3.39 9.09 4.64
N ASP A 243 -3.61 10.05 5.54
CA ASP A 243 -3.39 11.47 5.25
C ASP A 243 -1.88 11.76 5.16
N PRO A 244 -1.40 12.49 4.13
CA PRO A 244 0.03 12.77 3.96
C PRO A 244 0.61 13.71 5.04
N LYS A 245 -0.22 14.42 5.80
CA LYS A 245 0.18 15.26 6.95
C LYS A 245 -0.94 15.19 8.01
N PRO A 246 -1.01 14.09 8.78
CA PRO A 246 -2.12 13.84 9.70
C PRO A 246 -2.13 14.83 10.87
N ILE A 247 -0.95 15.27 11.33
CA ILE A 247 -0.79 16.29 12.37
C ILE A 247 0.00 17.49 11.81
N PRO A 248 -0.52 18.73 11.91
CA PRO A 248 0.20 19.95 11.54
C PRO A 248 1.45 20.20 12.41
N GLY A 249 2.37 21.04 11.93
CA GLY A 249 3.57 21.43 12.69
C GLY A 249 4.75 20.47 12.56
N ASP A 250 5.58 20.39 13.59
CA ASP A 250 6.87 19.67 13.65
C ASP A 250 6.73 18.15 13.91
N TRP A 251 5.78 17.54 13.20
CA TRP A 251 5.54 16.11 13.18
C TRP A 251 5.74 15.58 11.75
N ASN A 252 6.21 14.35 11.60
CA ASN A 252 6.40 13.77 10.27
C ASN A 252 5.06 13.66 9.51
N GLY A 253 5.13 13.74 8.18
CA GLY A 253 3.99 13.37 7.34
C GLY A 253 4.03 11.89 7.01
N SER A 254 2.97 11.37 6.38
CA SER A 254 2.95 10.00 5.84
C SER A 254 3.29 10.00 4.35
N GLY A 255 4.46 9.47 4.02
CA GLY A 255 4.86 9.15 2.67
C GLY A 255 4.17 7.89 2.15
N CYS A 256 4.45 7.54 0.89
CA CYS A 256 4.36 6.15 0.47
C CYS A 256 5.36 5.91 -0.65
N HIS A 257 6.61 5.67 -0.30
CA HIS A 257 7.71 5.66 -1.27
C HIS A 257 7.58 4.51 -2.26
N THR A 258 7.83 4.81 -3.54
CA THR A 258 7.76 3.80 -4.61
C THR A 258 9.16 3.49 -5.11
N ASN A 259 9.67 2.30 -4.78
CA ASN A 259 10.88 1.74 -5.35
C ASN A 259 10.56 1.12 -6.72
N PHE A 260 11.33 1.47 -7.74
CA PHE A 260 11.11 1.00 -9.12
C PHE A 260 12.38 0.44 -9.78
N SER A 261 12.21 -0.58 -10.62
CA SER A 261 13.26 -1.07 -11.53
C SER A 261 12.68 -1.83 -12.74
N THR A 262 13.40 -1.79 -13.87
CA THR A 262 13.21 -2.71 -15.01
C THR A 262 14.33 -3.74 -15.08
N GLU A 263 14.17 -4.80 -15.87
CA GLU A 263 15.23 -5.82 -16.01
C GLU A 263 16.58 -5.26 -16.51
N PRO A 264 16.62 -4.29 -17.46
CA PRO A 264 17.85 -3.60 -17.84
C PRO A 264 18.48 -2.79 -16.68
N MET A 265 17.71 -2.03 -15.91
CA MET A 265 18.22 -1.32 -14.71
C MET A 265 18.85 -2.27 -13.69
N ARG A 266 18.38 -3.52 -13.67
CA ARG A 266 18.81 -4.58 -12.76
C ARG A 266 20.02 -5.39 -13.26
N LYS A 267 20.53 -5.14 -14.46
CA LYS A 267 21.70 -5.80 -15.08
C LYS A 267 22.96 -4.92 -14.94
N PRO A 268 24.18 -5.45 -15.16
CA PRO A 268 25.41 -4.64 -15.21
C PRO A 268 25.27 -3.48 -16.20
N GLY A 269 25.78 -2.30 -15.85
CA GLY A 269 25.57 -1.06 -16.60
C GLY A 269 24.20 -0.39 -16.40
N GLY A 270 23.25 -1.03 -15.70
CA GLY A 270 21.89 -0.51 -15.46
C GLY A 270 21.82 0.80 -14.68
N PHE A 271 22.91 1.26 -14.06
CA PHE A 271 22.98 2.56 -13.39
C PHE A 271 22.75 3.73 -14.37
N THR A 272 23.30 3.67 -15.59
CA THR A 272 23.04 4.69 -16.62
C THR A 272 21.55 4.76 -16.95
N ILE A 273 20.89 3.60 -17.08
CA ILE A 273 19.45 3.49 -17.34
C ILE A 273 18.62 4.06 -16.18
N ILE A 274 19.11 3.99 -14.94
CA ILE A 274 18.50 4.65 -13.77
C ILE A 274 18.65 6.18 -13.87
N ILE A 275 19.80 6.71 -14.28
CA ILE A 275 19.99 8.15 -14.48
C ILE A 275 19.09 8.67 -15.61
N ASP A 276 19.02 7.96 -16.74
CA ASP A 276 18.10 8.28 -17.85
C ASP A 276 16.63 8.29 -17.39
N ALA A 277 16.26 7.43 -16.42
CA ALA A 277 14.93 7.45 -15.80
C ALA A 277 14.66 8.76 -15.07
N LEU A 278 15.62 9.18 -14.24
CA LEU A 278 15.50 10.32 -13.35
C LEU A 278 15.48 11.64 -14.13
N GLU A 279 16.23 11.75 -15.23
CA GLU A 279 16.15 12.90 -16.13
C GLU A 279 14.81 12.99 -16.86
N LYS A 280 14.29 11.86 -17.36
CA LYS A 280 12.93 11.83 -17.93
C LYS A 280 11.89 12.25 -16.86
N LEU A 281 12.05 11.81 -15.60
CA LEU A 281 11.12 12.13 -14.50
C LEU A 281 11.15 13.62 -14.13
N ARG A 282 12.35 14.22 -14.09
CA ARG A 282 12.54 15.67 -13.94
C ARG A 282 11.70 16.44 -14.94
N ALA A 283 11.74 16.04 -16.22
CA ALA A 283 11.01 16.67 -17.31
C ALA A 283 9.47 16.51 -17.23
N ARG A 284 8.95 15.73 -16.27
CA ARG A 284 7.50 15.49 -16.07
C ARG A 284 7.04 15.74 -14.63
N HIS A 285 7.88 16.31 -13.76
CA HIS A 285 7.64 16.45 -12.32
C HIS A 285 6.22 16.91 -11.95
N ALA A 286 5.74 18.00 -12.54
CA ALA A 286 4.39 18.52 -12.29
C ALA A 286 3.26 17.51 -12.64
N GLU A 287 3.41 16.72 -13.70
CA GLU A 287 2.45 15.67 -14.09
C GLU A 287 2.46 14.48 -13.13
N HIS A 288 3.60 14.20 -12.51
CA HIS A 288 3.75 13.18 -11.46
C HIS A 288 3.14 13.67 -10.14
N ILE A 289 3.48 14.88 -9.69
CA ILE A 289 2.91 15.50 -8.49
C ILE A 289 1.37 15.54 -8.55
N ALA A 290 0.79 15.98 -9.66
CA ALA A 290 -0.66 15.98 -9.88
C ALA A 290 -1.33 14.57 -9.85
N ALA A 291 -0.55 13.49 -9.82
CA ALA A 291 -1.01 12.12 -9.73
C ALA A 291 -0.52 11.36 -8.48
N TYR A 292 0.34 11.96 -7.64
CA TYR A 292 0.85 11.35 -6.39
C TYR A 292 -0.04 11.60 -5.18
N GLY A 293 -1.13 12.34 -5.35
CA GLY A 293 -2.24 12.43 -4.41
C GLY A 293 -2.48 13.82 -3.85
N GLU A 294 -3.73 14.08 -3.50
CA GLU A 294 -4.22 15.36 -2.96
C GLU A 294 -3.74 15.54 -1.50
N GLY A 295 -3.38 16.77 -1.09
CA GLY A 295 -2.87 17.02 0.27
C GLY A 295 -1.34 16.99 0.39
N ASN A 296 -0.60 16.66 -0.68
CA ASN A 296 0.87 16.58 -0.65
C ASN A 296 1.55 17.93 -0.40
N GLU A 297 0.89 19.06 -0.69
CA GLU A 297 1.37 20.41 -0.41
C GLU A 297 1.57 20.68 1.08
N ARG A 298 0.85 19.96 1.96
CA ARG A 298 1.06 19.99 3.42
C ARG A 298 2.25 19.15 3.90
N ARG A 299 2.81 18.29 3.02
CA ARG A 299 3.88 17.33 3.33
C ARG A 299 5.21 17.71 2.68
N LEU A 300 5.21 17.85 1.35
CA LEU A 300 6.37 18.10 0.48
C LEU A 300 6.86 19.55 0.59
N THR A 301 7.44 19.89 1.73
CA THR A 301 7.80 21.26 2.13
C THR A 301 9.31 21.52 2.12
N GLY A 302 10.13 20.53 1.77
CA GLY A 302 11.59 20.58 1.94
C GLY A 302 12.07 20.32 3.38
N LYS A 303 11.14 20.08 4.32
CA LYS A 303 11.40 19.77 5.74
C LYS A 303 11.03 18.32 6.07
N HIS A 304 11.41 17.85 7.26
CA HIS A 304 11.06 16.50 7.78
C HIS A 304 11.38 15.37 6.79
N GLU A 305 12.60 15.38 6.25
CA GLU A 305 13.09 14.42 5.25
C GLU A 305 12.33 14.40 3.91
N THR A 306 11.54 15.44 3.58
CA THR A 306 10.87 15.59 2.27
C THR A 306 11.60 16.56 1.34
N ALA A 307 11.45 16.38 0.03
CA ALA A 307 11.73 17.40 -0.97
C ALA A 307 10.62 18.46 -1.03
N SER A 308 10.89 19.60 -1.67
CA SER A 308 9.83 20.56 -2.04
C SER A 308 8.96 19.98 -3.16
N MET A 309 7.66 20.27 -3.11
CA MET A 309 6.69 19.92 -4.16
C MET A 309 7.02 20.59 -5.51
N ASP A 310 7.66 21.75 -5.51
CA ASP A 310 7.89 22.56 -6.72
C ASP A 310 9.16 22.16 -7.49
N SER A 311 10.11 21.50 -6.84
CA SER A 311 11.43 21.21 -7.41
C SER A 311 11.74 19.71 -7.45
N PHE A 312 12.24 19.25 -8.60
CA PHE A 312 12.71 17.88 -8.76
C PHE A 312 14.20 17.76 -8.52
N SER A 313 14.58 16.88 -7.59
CA SER A 313 15.96 16.55 -7.27
C SER A 313 16.14 15.04 -7.13
N TYR A 314 17.35 14.56 -7.43
CA TYR A 314 17.74 13.19 -7.12
C TYR A 314 19.17 13.14 -6.57
N GLY A 315 19.48 12.11 -5.79
CA GLY A 315 20.83 11.95 -5.24
C GLY A 315 21.07 10.61 -4.57
N VAL A 316 22.34 10.23 -4.46
CA VAL A 316 22.74 8.97 -3.81
C VAL A 316 22.65 9.12 -2.29
N ALA A 317 21.79 8.30 -1.69
CA ALA A 317 21.43 8.32 -0.27
C ALA A 317 20.96 9.69 0.28
N ASN A 318 20.61 10.64 -0.58
CA ASN A 318 19.97 11.88 -0.14
C ASN A 318 18.51 11.59 0.22
N ARG A 319 18.14 11.77 1.50
CA ARG A 319 16.75 11.63 1.96
C ARG A 319 15.89 12.84 1.60
N GLY A 320 16.45 14.06 1.54
CA GLY A 320 15.71 15.27 1.15
C GLY A 320 15.54 15.47 -0.36
N ALA A 321 15.84 14.44 -1.17
CA ALA A 321 15.67 14.48 -2.62
C ALA A 321 14.35 13.85 -3.06
N SER A 322 13.76 14.37 -4.13
CA SER A 322 12.50 13.86 -4.71
C SER A 322 12.64 12.38 -5.13
N CYS A 323 13.85 11.99 -5.57
CA CYS A 323 14.22 10.61 -5.84
C CYS A 323 15.55 10.21 -5.19
N ARG A 324 15.55 9.13 -4.40
CA ARG A 324 16.74 8.62 -3.71
C ARG A 324 17.31 7.40 -4.43
N ILE A 325 18.59 7.45 -4.77
CA ILE A 325 19.35 6.30 -5.28
C ILE A 325 20.04 5.61 -4.07
N PRO A 326 19.82 4.32 -3.79
CA PRO A 326 20.54 3.61 -2.72
C PRO A 326 22.05 3.49 -3.03
N ARG A 327 22.90 3.61 -2.01
CA ARG A 327 24.38 3.46 -2.16
C ARG A 327 24.83 2.12 -2.74
N ALA A 328 24.03 1.06 -2.62
CA ALA A 328 24.32 -0.21 -3.28
C ALA A 328 24.21 -0.08 -4.82
N ALA A 329 23.14 0.54 -5.32
CA ALA A 329 22.93 0.72 -6.76
C ALA A 329 24.07 1.52 -7.42
N GLU A 330 24.62 2.52 -6.72
CA GLU A 330 25.83 3.25 -7.15
C GLU A 330 27.08 2.34 -7.19
N LYS A 331 27.40 1.65 -6.09
CA LYS A 331 28.58 0.78 -6.01
C LYS A 331 28.58 -0.36 -7.05
N ASP A 332 27.39 -0.83 -7.39
CA ASP A 332 27.17 -1.92 -8.34
C ASP A 332 27.32 -1.43 -9.81
N GLY A 333 27.03 -0.15 -10.07
CA GLY A 333 27.30 0.49 -11.36
C GLY A 333 28.79 0.71 -11.64
N VAL A 334 29.60 0.94 -10.60
CA VAL A 334 31.05 1.18 -10.72
C VAL A 334 31.86 -0.12 -10.89
N ARG A 335 31.33 -1.27 -10.45
CA ARG A 335 32.02 -2.58 -10.53
C ARG A 335 31.46 -3.45 -11.65
N GLY A 336 31.76 -3.06 -12.89
CA GLY A 336 31.43 -3.83 -14.10
C GLY A 336 32.08 -5.22 -14.22
N GLU A 337 32.91 -5.64 -13.25
CA GLU A 337 33.65 -6.90 -13.29
C GLU A 337 33.55 -7.70 -11.99
N ARG A 338 33.49 -9.04 -12.15
CA ARG A 338 33.52 -10.09 -11.10
C ARG A 338 32.26 -10.23 -10.24
N GLY A 339 31.18 -10.70 -10.88
CA GLY A 339 30.56 -11.99 -10.51
C GLY A 339 30.10 -12.19 -9.06
N LYS A 340 29.63 -11.16 -8.36
CA LYS A 340 29.08 -11.27 -7.00
C LYS A 340 27.60 -10.91 -6.97
N ARG A 341 26.81 -11.76 -6.32
CA ARG A 341 25.36 -11.63 -6.15
C ARG A 341 25.08 -10.67 -4.98
N ILE A 342 24.55 -9.47 -5.21
CA ILE A 342 24.68 -8.32 -4.28
C ILE A 342 23.58 -8.21 -3.20
N GLY A 343 22.52 -7.38 -3.28
CA GLY A 343 21.50 -7.29 -2.20
C GLY A 343 20.18 -6.58 -2.50
N GLN A 344 19.37 -6.38 -1.45
CA GLN A 344 18.42 -5.29 -1.25
C GLN A 344 19.00 -4.35 -0.18
N VAL A 345 18.81 -3.03 -0.30
CA VAL A 345 19.19 -2.06 0.75
C VAL A 345 17.98 -1.17 1.05
N TRP A 346 17.13 -1.68 1.94
CA TRP A 346 16.11 -0.90 2.64
C TRP A 346 16.76 0.08 3.62
N GLN A 347 15.98 1.01 4.17
CA GLN A 347 16.50 1.97 5.14
C GLN A 347 16.71 1.29 6.51
N ARG A 348 17.90 1.52 7.10
CA ARG A 348 18.26 1.29 8.51
C ARG A 348 17.95 -0.10 9.13
N GLY A 349 18.90 -1.01 8.96
CA GLY A 349 19.12 -2.15 9.86
C GLY A 349 20.47 -2.82 9.57
N PRO A 350 21.27 -3.22 10.57
CA PRO A 350 22.43 -4.07 10.33
C PRO A 350 22.00 -5.53 10.11
N GLU A 351 22.89 -6.28 9.46
CA GLU A 351 22.89 -7.75 9.33
C GLU A 351 22.04 -8.42 8.22
N ARG A 352 22.34 -9.71 8.02
CA ARG A 352 22.19 -10.43 6.75
C ARG A 352 21.04 -11.42 6.80
N PHE A 353 20.01 -11.23 5.97
CA PHE A 353 19.04 -12.28 5.67
C PHE A 353 19.53 -13.19 4.52
N PRO A 354 19.54 -14.53 4.70
CA PRO A 354 19.95 -15.45 3.65
C PRO A 354 18.81 -15.75 2.68
N GLY A 355 19.02 -15.42 1.40
CA GLY A 355 18.23 -15.97 0.29
C GLY A 355 16.98 -15.20 -0.13
N ARG A 356 17.16 -14.21 -1.01
CA ARG A 356 16.31 -13.91 -2.19
C ARG A 356 17.02 -12.86 -3.07
N THR A 357 16.44 -12.53 -4.23
CA THR A 357 17.10 -11.94 -5.40
C THR A 357 17.59 -10.50 -5.23
N LYS A 358 18.65 -10.15 -5.99
CA LYS A 358 19.63 -9.11 -5.62
C LYS A 358 19.93 -8.22 -6.83
N ARG A 359 19.32 -7.03 -6.92
CA ARG A 359 19.25 -6.20 -8.14
C ARG A 359 19.03 -4.71 -7.79
N ALA A 360 19.34 -3.77 -8.70
CA ALA A 360 19.34 -2.32 -8.46
C ALA A 360 17.96 -1.62 -8.59
N TRP A 361 17.79 -0.47 -7.92
CA TRP A 361 16.53 0.29 -7.76
C TRP A 361 16.78 1.79 -7.57
N TRP A 362 15.74 2.61 -7.74
CA TRP A 362 15.63 3.96 -7.18
C TRP A 362 14.25 4.12 -6.50
N SER A 363 14.13 5.06 -5.55
CA SER A 363 12.89 5.30 -4.78
C SER A 363 12.37 6.72 -5.01
N CYS A 364 11.07 6.88 -5.25
CA CYS A 364 10.39 8.18 -5.40
C CYS A 364 9.66 8.59 -4.11
N GLN A 365 9.74 9.87 -3.75
CA GLN A 365 8.89 10.48 -2.73
C GLN A 365 7.44 10.73 -3.21
N SER A 366 6.72 9.68 -3.54
CA SER A 366 5.25 9.73 -3.55
C SER A 366 4.72 9.99 -2.13
N GLY A 367 3.64 10.77 -2.01
CA GLY A 367 2.90 10.85 -0.75
C GLY A 367 2.17 9.55 -0.45
N ALA A 368 1.61 9.43 0.76
CA ALA A 368 0.53 8.47 1.01
C ALA A 368 -0.44 8.50 -0.18
N TRP A 369 -0.77 7.34 -0.77
CA TRP A 369 -1.48 7.29 -2.07
C TRP A 369 -2.92 7.81 -1.92
N ARG A 370 -3.08 9.13 -1.95
CA ARG A 370 -4.31 9.84 -2.29
C ARG A 370 -4.49 9.97 -3.80
N VAL A 371 -3.86 9.05 -4.52
CA VAL A 371 -4.10 8.80 -5.93
C VAL A 371 -5.57 8.38 -6.03
N LYS A 372 -6.36 9.07 -6.85
CA LYS A 372 -7.70 8.61 -7.21
C LYS A 372 -7.58 7.28 -7.97
N GLY A 373 -7.62 6.18 -7.23
CA GLY A 373 -7.29 4.83 -7.69
C GLY A 373 -5.80 4.60 -8.03
N TRP A 374 -5.54 3.91 -9.13
CA TRP A 374 -4.22 3.41 -9.57
C TRP A 374 -3.34 4.40 -10.33
N ARG A 375 -3.78 5.66 -10.50
CA ARG A 375 -3.20 6.63 -11.45
C ARG A 375 -1.70 6.90 -11.29
N GLY A 376 -1.13 6.72 -10.09
CA GLY A 376 0.31 6.83 -9.83
C GLY A 376 1.09 5.75 -10.58
N ALA A 377 0.70 4.49 -10.42
CA ALA A 377 1.22 3.37 -11.22
C ALA A 377 0.89 3.54 -12.71
N THR A 378 -0.34 3.96 -13.06
CA THR A 378 -0.73 4.19 -14.46
C THR A 378 0.11 5.27 -15.14
N ARG A 379 0.43 6.39 -14.44
CA ARG A 379 1.25 7.46 -15.01
C ARG A 379 2.73 7.11 -14.98
N LEU A 380 3.25 6.44 -13.95
CA LEU A 380 4.62 5.93 -13.97
C LEU A 380 4.80 4.91 -15.12
N ALA A 381 3.82 4.03 -15.34
CA ALA A 381 3.79 3.08 -16.46
C ALA A 381 3.55 3.75 -17.83
N SER A 382 2.68 4.77 -17.93
CA SER A 382 2.48 5.53 -19.18
C SER A 382 3.65 6.44 -19.53
N PHE A 383 4.35 6.92 -18.52
CA PHE A 383 5.63 7.58 -18.64
C PHE A 383 6.70 6.58 -19.11
N LEU A 384 6.68 5.34 -18.58
CA LEU A 384 7.44 4.19 -19.09
C LEU A 384 7.01 3.71 -20.50
N MET A 385 5.93 4.24 -21.10
CA MET A 385 5.59 3.99 -22.52
C MET A 385 6.30 4.93 -23.51
N LYS A 386 7.05 5.95 -23.03
CA LYS A 386 7.95 6.78 -23.86
C LYS A 386 9.41 6.30 -23.75
N TRP A 387 9.60 4.99 -23.76
CA TRP A 387 10.86 4.29 -23.51
C TRP A 387 11.14 3.25 -24.59
#